data_AF-A0A372MHI0-F1
#
_entry.id   AF-A0A372MHI0-F1
#
_cell.length_a   1.000
_cell.length_b   1.000
_cell.length_c   1.000
_cell.angle_alpha   90.00
_cell.angle_beta   90.00
_cell.angle_gamma   90.00
#
_symmetry.space_group_name_H-M   'P 1'
#
loop_
_entity.id
_entity.type
_entity.pdbx_description
1 polymer ?
#
loop_
_entity_poly.entity_id
_entity_poly.type
_entity_poly.pdbx_seq_one_letter_code
_entity_poly.pdbx_strand_id
1 'polypeptide(L)'
;MKRRTTILSTASVFFIVLTLFSSCGIGIPFNIESSIDDITSESEDAVSANYNVSSDNSTIENLELIKDGTGPSLMLFYTITDSEGRIDFKTAFDAKYRINHNGINISSDEVLTVDGITLYRFSDDQKNHFQAPYYIATANSRTSPEFTCTITNTKTPSIDNEEAMVDMILSFVSGSYTIYYSPILRRFTGDAFETNPAKIRDNSSFPDYHIGIYQLDMFIHIYAAVNVSEGNFYNTYWTELAYLGHIKLNVDKT
;
A
#
# COMPACT_ATOMS: atom_id res chain seq x y z
N MET A 1 -57.18 -17.16 -33.22
CA MET A 1 -55.73 -16.93 -33.01
C MET A 1 -55.51 -16.19 -31.69
N LYS A 2 -55.23 -16.90 -30.60
CA LYS A 2 -54.79 -16.33 -29.31
C LYS A 2 -53.71 -17.28 -28.77
N ARG A 3 -52.65 -16.74 -28.17
CA ARG A 3 -51.41 -17.39 -27.68
C ARG A 3 -50.28 -17.57 -28.71
N ARG A 4 -49.68 -16.46 -29.14
CA ARG A 4 -48.26 -16.43 -29.56
C ARG A 4 -47.46 -15.26 -28.96
N THR A 5 -48.14 -14.26 -28.39
CA THR A 5 -47.50 -13.08 -27.80
C THR A 5 -46.82 -13.34 -26.47
N THR A 6 -47.33 -14.28 -25.65
CA THR A 6 -46.76 -14.58 -24.33
C THR A 6 -45.39 -15.25 -24.43
N ILE A 7 -45.18 -16.12 -25.41
CA ILE A 7 -43.90 -16.82 -25.61
C ILE A 7 -42.82 -15.85 -26.12
N LEU A 8 -43.19 -14.90 -27.00
CA LEU A 8 -42.26 -13.88 -27.48
C LEU A 8 -41.81 -12.93 -26.36
N SER A 9 -42.71 -12.53 -25.45
CA SER A 9 -42.32 -11.63 -24.36
C SER A 9 -41.41 -12.31 -23.34
N THR A 10 -41.63 -13.60 -23.03
CA THR A 10 -40.75 -14.35 -22.12
C THR A 10 -39.37 -14.61 -22.74
N ALA A 11 -39.30 -14.90 -24.04
CA ALA A 11 -38.02 -15.05 -24.75
C ALA A 11 -37.24 -13.73 -24.82
N SER A 12 -37.89 -12.59 -25.08
CA SER A 12 -37.22 -11.28 -25.07
C SER A 12 -36.69 -10.89 -23.70
N VAL A 13 -37.42 -11.16 -22.62
CA VAL A 13 -36.92 -10.91 -21.25
C VAL A 13 -35.73 -11.82 -20.94
N PHE A 14 -35.79 -13.10 -21.34
CA PHE A 14 -34.68 -14.04 -21.14
C PHE A 14 -33.41 -13.60 -21.89
N PHE A 15 -33.53 -13.14 -23.14
CA PHE A 15 -32.39 -12.60 -23.89
C PHE A 15 -31.86 -11.29 -23.32
N ILE A 16 -32.71 -10.39 -22.83
CA ILE A 16 -32.28 -9.15 -22.17
C ILE A 16 -31.51 -9.47 -20.88
N VAL A 17 -32.02 -10.41 -20.09
CA VAL A 17 -31.36 -10.90 -18.87
C VAL A 17 -30.04 -11.60 -19.20
N LEU A 18 -29.99 -12.42 -20.26
CA LEU A 18 -28.74 -13.02 -20.74
C LEU A 18 -27.75 -11.95 -21.18
N THR A 19 -28.16 -10.93 -21.95
CA THR A 19 -27.27 -9.85 -22.38
C THR A 19 -26.78 -8.98 -21.22
N LEU A 20 -27.63 -8.74 -20.20
CA LEU A 20 -27.24 -8.01 -18.98
C LEU A 20 -26.23 -8.79 -18.14
N PHE A 21 -26.38 -10.13 -18.04
CA PHE A 21 -25.40 -10.99 -17.38
C PHE A 21 -24.18 -11.34 -18.25
N SER A 22 -24.27 -11.16 -19.56
CA SER A 22 -23.15 -11.38 -20.50
C SER A 22 -22.28 -10.13 -20.67
N SER A 23 -22.80 -8.93 -20.39
CA SER A 23 -22.05 -7.67 -20.50
C SER A 23 -21.32 -7.28 -19.22
N CYS A 24 -21.69 -7.85 -18.08
CA CYS A 24 -20.92 -7.78 -16.84
C CYS A 24 -20.29 -9.14 -16.63
N GLY A 25 -19.02 -9.32 -17.05
CA GLY A 25 -18.28 -10.54 -16.80
C GLY A 25 -18.38 -10.93 -15.32
N ILE A 26 -18.68 -12.21 -15.05
CA ILE A 26 -18.69 -12.74 -13.69
C ILE A 26 -17.24 -12.67 -13.20
N GLY A 27 -17.00 -11.88 -12.15
CA GLY A 27 -15.69 -11.82 -11.50
C GLY A 27 -15.33 -13.19 -10.95
N ILE A 28 -14.14 -13.68 -11.30
CA ILE A 28 -13.60 -14.94 -10.78
C ILE A 28 -12.75 -14.59 -9.57
N PRO A 29 -13.22 -14.81 -8.33
CA PRO A 29 -12.42 -14.51 -7.15
C PRO A 29 -11.15 -15.35 -7.18
N PHE A 30 -10.02 -14.74 -6.83
CA PHE A 30 -8.76 -15.44 -6.69
C PHE A 30 -8.05 -14.96 -5.42
N ASN A 31 -7.24 -15.84 -4.84
CA ASN A 31 -6.46 -15.58 -3.64
C ASN A 31 -5.06 -16.16 -3.83
N ILE A 32 -4.04 -15.42 -3.41
CA ILE A 32 -2.64 -15.81 -3.57
C ILE A 32 -2.10 -16.01 -2.17
N GLU A 33 -1.61 -17.21 -1.85
CA GLU A 33 -0.93 -17.43 -0.58
C GLU A 33 0.40 -16.68 -0.61
N SER A 34 0.51 -15.58 0.13
CA SER A 34 1.71 -14.73 0.15
C SER A 34 1.87 -13.95 1.45
N SER A 35 3.11 -13.56 1.74
CA SER A 35 3.49 -12.81 2.94
C SER A 35 4.50 -11.71 2.62
N ILE A 36 4.50 -10.67 3.44
CA ILE A 36 5.62 -9.72 3.50
C ILE A 36 6.28 -9.91 4.86
N ASP A 37 7.56 -10.24 4.83
CA ASP A 37 8.38 -10.47 6.00
C ASP A 37 9.41 -9.35 6.11
N ASP A 38 9.51 -8.73 7.28
CA ASP A 38 10.54 -7.75 7.57
C ASP A 38 11.91 -8.43 7.60
N ILE A 39 12.90 -7.76 7.02
CA ILE A 39 14.30 -8.12 7.18
C ILE A 39 14.79 -7.24 8.31
N THR A 40 14.95 -7.84 9.49
CA THR A 40 15.54 -7.19 10.67
C THR A 40 16.66 -6.24 10.23
N SER A 41 16.44 -4.92 10.33
CA SER A 41 17.45 -3.97 9.91
C SER A 41 18.54 -3.88 10.98
N GLU A 42 19.80 -3.92 10.55
CA GLU A 42 20.94 -3.68 11.44
C GLU A 42 21.21 -2.17 11.64
N SER A 43 20.43 -1.27 11.02
CA SER A 43 20.61 0.19 11.12
C SER A 43 19.30 0.96 11.36
N GLU A 44 19.41 2.08 12.09
CA GLU A 44 18.31 2.99 12.43
C GLU A 44 17.80 3.83 11.24
N ASP A 45 18.49 3.78 10.09
CA ASP A 45 18.24 4.63 8.92
C ASP A 45 17.58 3.90 7.74
N ALA A 46 17.35 2.59 7.88
CA ALA A 46 16.79 1.77 6.83
C ALA A 46 15.84 0.69 7.37
N VAL A 47 14.80 0.39 6.60
CA VAL A 47 13.99 -0.83 6.75
C VAL A 47 14.05 -1.65 5.48
N SER A 48 14.00 -2.97 5.57
CA SER A 48 14.00 -3.85 4.41
C SER A 48 12.95 -4.94 4.58
N ALA A 49 12.44 -5.44 3.45
CA ALA A 49 11.38 -6.44 3.45
C ALA A 49 11.49 -7.39 2.26
N ASN A 50 11.04 -8.62 2.46
CA ASN A 50 10.84 -9.61 1.41
C ASN A 50 9.35 -9.82 1.19
N TYR A 51 8.93 -9.87 -0.06
CA TYR A 51 7.63 -10.39 -0.44
C TYR A 51 7.78 -11.79 -1.01
N ASN A 52 7.12 -12.74 -0.37
CA ASN A 52 7.19 -14.16 -0.67
C ASN A 52 5.82 -14.65 -1.18
N VAL A 53 5.84 -15.52 -2.18
CA VAL A 53 4.62 -16.14 -2.72
C VAL A 53 4.77 -17.66 -2.70
N SER A 54 3.71 -18.35 -2.27
CA SER A 54 3.69 -19.81 -2.24
C SER A 54 3.87 -20.39 -3.64
N SER A 55 4.66 -21.47 -3.73
CA SER A 55 4.85 -22.24 -4.97
C SER A 55 3.79 -23.34 -5.16
N ASP A 56 2.72 -23.34 -4.36
CA ASP A 56 1.63 -24.28 -4.56
C ASP A 56 0.84 -24.02 -5.86
N ASN A 57 0.25 -25.10 -6.39
CA ASN A 57 -0.47 -25.03 -7.67
C ASN A 57 -1.64 -24.05 -7.64
N SER A 58 -2.36 -23.94 -6.52
CA SER A 58 -3.49 -23.00 -6.40
C SER A 58 -3.07 -21.54 -6.54
N THR A 59 -1.92 -21.19 -5.98
CA THR A 59 -1.36 -19.84 -6.03
C THR A 59 -0.91 -19.53 -7.45
N ILE A 60 -0.20 -20.46 -8.09
CA ILE A 60 0.24 -20.32 -9.48
C ILE A 60 -0.96 -20.18 -10.43
N GLU A 61 -1.97 -21.04 -10.32
CA GLU A 61 -3.20 -20.97 -11.11
C GLU A 61 -3.91 -19.62 -10.94
N ASN A 62 -3.93 -19.06 -9.72
CA ASN A 62 -4.52 -17.75 -9.44
C ASN A 62 -3.68 -16.59 -10.00
N LEU A 63 -2.34 -16.66 -9.93
CA LEU A 63 -1.46 -15.70 -10.59
C LEU A 63 -1.63 -15.73 -12.12
N GLU A 64 -1.95 -16.90 -12.67
CA GLU A 64 -2.24 -17.08 -14.10
C GLU A 64 -3.55 -16.40 -14.55
N LEU A 65 -4.39 -15.91 -13.62
CA LEU A 65 -5.58 -15.11 -13.95
C LEU A 65 -5.27 -13.61 -14.12
N ILE A 66 -4.08 -13.18 -13.73
CA ILE A 66 -3.63 -11.78 -13.81
C ILE A 66 -3.13 -11.48 -15.23
N LYS A 67 -3.34 -10.28 -15.77
CA LYS A 67 -2.70 -9.84 -17.02
C LYS A 67 -1.23 -9.50 -16.79
N ASP A 68 -0.39 -9.76 -17.79
CA ASP A 68 1.02 -9.37 -17.74
C ASP A 68 1.17 -7.85 -17.48
N GLY A 69 2.07 -7.49 -16.56
CA GLY A 69 2.33 -6.11 -16.17
C GLY A 69 1.25 -5.45 -15.29
N THR A 70 0.30 -6.23 -14.74
CA THR A 70 -0.81 -5.68 -13.92
C THR A 70 -0.83 -6.15 -12.47
N GLY A 71 0.14 -6.94 -12.03
CA GLY A 71 0.19 -7.34 -10.63
C GLY A 71 1.36 -8.26 -10.31
N PRO A 72 1.56 -8.58 -9.04
CA PRO A 72 1.08 -7.90 -7.82
C PRO A 72 1.72 -6.52 -7.60
N SER A 73 0.98 -5.62 -6.97
CA SER A 73 1.33 -4.20 -6.77
C SER A 73 1.61 -3.89 -5.30
N LEU A 74 2.77 -3.34 -5.00
CA LEU A 74 3.19 -2.88 -3.69
C LEU A 74 2.51 -1.56 -3.31
N MET A 75 1.94 -1.53 -2.11
CA MET A 75 1.50 -0.32 -1.43
C MET A 75 2.28 -0.18 -0.11
N LEU A 76 2.76 1.03 0.16
CA LEU A 76 3.45 1.39 1.39
C LEU A 76 2.65 2.44 2.15
N PHE A 77 2.74 2.35 3.47
CA PHE A 77 2.08 3.25 4.39
C PHE A 77 3.04 3.70 5.47
N TYR A 78 2.69 4.78 6.14
CA TYR A 78 3.43 5.26 7.28
C TYR A 78 2.55 5.85 8.37
N THR A 79 3.12 5.92 9.57
CA THR A 79 2.67 6.81 10.64
C THR A 79 3.89 7.32 11.39
N ILE A 80 3.80 8.49 12.02
CA ILE A 80 4.93 9.08 12.74
C ILE A 80 4.56 9.19 14.21
N THR A 81 5.40 8.63 15.07
CA THR A 81 5.20 8.69 16.52
C THR A 81 6.48 9.05 17.24
N ASP A 82 6.37 9.26 18.55
CA ASP A 82 7.48 9.49 19.47
C ASP A 82 7.98 8.22 20.18
N SER A 83 7.59 7.04 19.70
CA SER A 83 7.95 5.75 20.26
C SER A 83 8.47 4.80 19.19
N GLU A 84 9.48 4.00 19.50
CA GLU A 84 9.91 2.89 18.64
C GLU A 84 8.88 1.74 18.57
N GLY A 85 7.91 1.75 19.48
CA GLY A 85 6.90 0.70 19.61
C GLY A 85 6.05 0.54 18.37
N ARG A 86 5.87 -0.70 17.90
CA ARG A 86 4.96 -1.03 16.80
C ARG A 86 3.51 -0.67 17.17
N ILE A 87 2.86 0.10 16.29
CA ILE A 87 1.40 0.25 16.29
C ILE A 87 0.78 -0.89 15.49
N ASP A 88 -0.20 -1.58 16.04
CA ASP A 88 -0.83 -2.72 15.35
C ASP A 88 -2.06 -2.31 14.54
N PHE A 89 -1.86 -2.07 13.26
CA PHE A 89 -2.92 -1.76 12.30
C PHE A 89 -3.51 -2.99 11.60
N LYS A 90 -2.92 -4.18 11.78
CA LYS A 90 -3.25 -5.39 11.00
C LYS A 90 -4.74 -5.73 11.08
N THR A 91 -5.26 -5.88 12.30
CA THR A 91 -6.66 -6.27 12.51
C THR A 91 -7.65 -5.26 11.90
N ALA A 92 -7.37 -3.97 12.05
CA ALA A 92 -8.20 -2.91 11.48
C ALA A 92 -8.12 -2.86 9.94
N PHE A 93 -6.92 -3.09 9.39
CA PHE A 93 -6.69 -3.16 7.95
C PHE A 93 -7.43 -4.35 7.34
N ASP A 94 -7.28 -5.55 7.92
CA ASP A 94 -7.94 -6.77 7.47
C ASP A 94 -9.47 -6.59 7.47
N ALA A 95 -10.03 -6.02 8.55
CA ALA A 95 -11.46 -5.77 8.65
C ALA A 95 -12.00 -4.76 7.61
N LYS A 96 -11.18 -3.79 7.18
CA LYS A 96 -11.60 -2.74 6.25
C LYS A 96 -11.33 -3.09 4.79
N TYR A 97 -10.20 -3.74 4.49
CA TYR A 97 -9.70 -3.90 3.12
C TYR A 97 -9.66 -5.35 2.63
N ARG A 98 -9.78 -6.35 3.51
CA ARG A 98 -9.78 -7.79 3.19
C ARG A 98 -11.11 -8.45 3.57
N ILE A 99 -12.22 -7.94 3.03
CA ILE A 99 -13.56 -8.38 3.42
C ILE A 99 -13.95 -9.66 2.64
N ASN A 100 -13.79 -10.82 3.28
CA ASN A 100 -14.05 -12.13 2.68
C ASN A 100 -13.20 -12.37 1.42
N HIS A 101 -13.83 -12.80 0.32
CA HIS A 101 -13.18 -13.07 -0.96
C HIS A 101 -12.89 -11.80 -1.79
N ASN A 102 -13.28 -10.60 -1.31
CA ASN A 102 -13.14 -9.36 -2.05
C ASN A 102 -12.30 -8.35 -1.26
N GLY A 103 -11.26 -7.84 -1.91
CA GLY A 103 -10.50 -6.70 -1.44
C GLY A 103 -11.20 -5.37 -1.76
N ILE A 104 -10.90 -4.34 -0.97
CA ILE A 104 -11.33 -2.96 -1.25
C ILE A 104 -10.09 -2.14 -1.62
N ASN A 105 -10.16 -1.42 -2.74
CA ASN A 105 -9.06 -0.53 -3.15
C ASN A 105 -8.92 0.67 -2.21
N ILE A 106 -7.68 1.09 -1.99
CA ILE A 106 -7.39 2.26 -1.16
C ILE A 106 -7.48 3.51 -2.03
N SER A 107 -8.38 4.41 -1.67
CA SER A 107 -8.60 5.69 -2.36
C SER A 107 -8.30 6.92 -1.50
N SER A 108 -8.24 6.76 -0.18
CA SER A 108 -8.03 7.83 0.80
C SER A 108 -6.55 7.95 1.20
N ASP A 109 -6.12 9.16 1.53
CA ASP A 109 -4.81 9.42 2.12
C ASP A 109 -4.73 8.93 3.57
N GLU A 110 -5.77 9.23 4.35
CA GLU A 110 -6.03 8.64 5.66
C GLU A 110 -6.61 7.25 5.47
N VAL A 111 -5.78 6.23 5.69
CA VAL A 111 -6.12 4.83 5.40
C VAL A 111 -6.98 4.26 6.53
N LEU A 112 -6.54 4.38 7.78
CA LEU A 112 -7.28 3.93 8.97
C LEU A 112 -6.71 4.54 10.25
N THR A 113 -7.48 4.55 11.32
CA THR A 113 -7.07 5.07 12.64
C THR A 113 -7.29 4.00 13.70
N VAL A 114 -6.28 3.77 14.55
CA VAL A 114 -6.32 2.87 15.72
C VAL A 114 -5.76 3.64 16.90
N ASP A 115 -6.50 3.62 18.03
CA ASP A 115 -6.10 4.29 19.27
C ASP A 115 -5.69 5.78 19.11
N GLY A 116 -6.33 6.48 18.17
CA GLY A 116 -6.05 7.89 17.86
C GLY A 116 -4.83 8.13 16.97
N ILE A 117 -4.14 7.07 16.54
CA ILE A 117 -3.01 7.13 15.59
C ILE A 117 -3.51 6.72 14.21
N THR A 118 -3.20 7.52 13.19
CA THR A 118 -3.66 7.30 11.82
C THR A 118 -2.53 6.75 10.95
N LEU A 119 -2.87 5.75 10.14
CA LEU A 119 -2.04 5.20 9.07
C LEU A 119 -2.32 5.98 7.78
N TYR A 120 -1.27 6.52 7.18
CA TYR A 120 -1.33 7.28 5.94
C TYR A 120 -0.66 6.53 4.80
N ARG A 121 -1.12 6.73 3.56
CA ARG A 121 -0.31 6.33 2.39
C ARG A 121 0.76 7.37 2.10
N PHE A 122 1.88 6.93 1.55
CA PHE A 122 2.87 7.84 0.97
C PHE A 122 2.31 8.53 -0.29
N SER A 123 2.88 9.69 -0.61
CA SER A 123 2.84 10.28 -1.96
C SER A 123 4.25 10.35 -2.53
N ASP A 124 4.39 10.86 -3.76
CA ASP A 124 5.70 11.16 -4.34
C ASP A 124 6.12 12.64 -4.16
N ASP A 125 7.28 12.99 -4.72
CA ASP A 125 7.85 14.34 -4.75
C ASP A 125 7.12 15.33 -5.67
N GLN A 126 6.21 14.83 -6.50
CA GLN A 126 5.34 15.60 -7.39
C GLN A 126 3.89 15.70 -6.87
N LYS A 127 3.63 15.23 -5.65
CA LYS A 127 2.31 15.18 -5.01
C LYS A 127 1.31 14.25 -5.71
N ASN A 128 1.80 13.28 -6.49
CA ASN A 128 0.97 12.23 -7.04
C ASN A 128 0.63 11.22 -5.96
N HIS A 129 -0.63 10.79 -5.95
CA HIS A 129 -1.09 9.72 -5.08
C HIS A 129 -0.98 8.38 -5.79
N PHE A 130 -0.41 7.39 -5.10
CA PHE A 130 -0.38 6.02 -5.57
C PHE A 130 -1.76 5.38 -5.45
N GLN A 131 -2.29 4.85 -6.56
CA GLN A 131 -3.67 4.34 -6.64
C GLN A 131 -3.74 3.02 -7.41
N ALA A 132 -4.80 2.27 -7.15
CA ALA A 132 -5.10 1.05 -7.90
C ALA A 132 -5.18 1.31 -9.42
N PRO A 133 -4.78 0.34 -10.26
CA PRO A 133 -4.31 -1.01 -9.90
C PRO A 133 -2.80 -1.08 -9.59
N TYR A 134 -2.06 0.01 -9.78
CA TYR A 134 -0.59 -0.02 -9.84
C TYR A 134 0.09 0.34 -8.51
N TYR A 135 -0.54 1.20 -7.71
CA TYR A 135 0.03 1.71 -6.46
C TYR A 135 1.47 2.22 -6.65
N ILE A 136 2.39 1.90 -5.72
CA ILE A 136 3.76 2.43 -5.74
C ILE A 136 4.61 1.71 -6.78
N ALA A 137 4.51 0.38 -6.83
CA ALA A 137 5.28 -0.43 -7.77
C ALA A 137 4.52 -1.71 -8.11
N THR A 138 4.65 -2.20 -9.34
CA THR A 138 3.98 -3.43 -9.80
C THR A 138 5.00 -4.41 -10.33
N ALA A 139 4.80 -5.71 -10.06
CA ALA A 139 5.65 -6.75 -10.58
C ALA A 139 5.63 -6.76 -12.11
N ASN A 140 6.80 -6.92 -12.70
CA ASN A 140 6.97 -7.02 -14.15
C ASN A 140 6.55 -8.41 -14.67
N SER A 141 6.56 -9.42 -13.81
CA SER A 141 6.08 -10.78 -14.07
C SER A 141 5.01 -11.17 -13.06
N ARG A 142 3.84 -11.52 -13.56
CA ARG A 142 2.72 -12.00 -12.72
C ARG A 142 3.01 -13.34 -12.04
N THR A 143 3.79 -14.23 -12.67
CA THR A 143 4.08 -15.57 -12.13
C THR A 143 5.40 -15.64 -11.36
N SER A 144 6.13 -14.53 -11.24
CA SER A 144 7.35 -14.44 -10.43
C SER A 144 7.40 -13.09 -9.72
N PRO A 145 6.45 -12.83 -8.81
CA PRO A 145 6.27 -11.52 -8.21
C PRO A 145 7.09 -11.30 -6.95
N GLU A 146 7.96 -12.23 -6.55
CA GLU A 146 8.78 -12.06 -5.36
C GLU A 146 9.75 -10.87 -5.50
N PHE A 147 9.97 -10.15 -4.40
CA PHE A 147 10.94 -9.06 -4.36
C PHE A 147 11.60 -8.90 -2.99
N THR A 148 12.74 -8.25 -3.00
CA THR A 148 13.36 -7.65 -1.81
C THR A 148 13.45 -6.15 -2.02
N CYS A 149 12.93 -5.36 -1.08
CA CYS A 149 13.05 -3.91 -1.13
C CYS A 149 13.68 -3.35 0.14
N THR A 150 14.22 -2.14 0.00
CA THR A 150 14.78 -1.35 1.10
C THR A 150 14.24 0.08 1.00
N ILE A 151 13.85 0.64 2.14
CA ILE A 151 13.48 2.04 2.28
C ILE A 151 14.50 2.70 3.19
N THR A 152 15.12 3.78 2.71
CA THR A 152 16.14 4.55 3.46
C THR A 152 15.74 6.01 3.56
N ASN A 153 16.14 6.70 4.62
CA ASN A 153 16.03 8.16 4.66
C ASN A 153 17.16 8.83 3.84
N THR A 154 16.96 10.07 3.41
CA THR A 154 17.97 10.83 2.65
C THR A 154 18.98 11.57 3.50
N LYS A 155 19.08 11.31 4.82
CA LYS A 155 19.87 12.09 5.78
C LYS A 155 21.25 12.46 5.20
N THR A 156 21.31 13.65 4.64
CA THR A 156 22.57 14.30 4.28
C THR A 156 22.78 15.29 5.41
N PRO A 157 23.86 15.19 6.20
CA PRO A 157 24.13 16.14 7.26
C PRO A 157 24.32 17.52 6.62
N SER A 158 23.28 18.36 6.66
CA SER A 158 23.46 19.77 6.33
C SER A 158 24.12 20.42 7.54
N ILE A 159 25.43 20.67 7.42
CA ILE A 159 26.26 21.28 8.46
C ILE A 159 25.74 22.68 8.86
N ASP A 160 24.85 23.29 8.08
CA ASP A 160 24.50 24.71 8.21
C ASP A 160 23.00 25.06 8.36
N ASN A 161 22.05 24.12 8.40
CA ASN A 161 20.62 24.47 8.39
C ASN A 161 19.79 23.89 9.54
N GLU A 162 19.04 24.76 10.22
CA GLU A 162 18.03 24.47 11.26
C GLU A 162 16.75 23.80 10.71
N GLU A 163 16.74 23.37 9.45
CA GLU A 163 15.59 22.86 8.71
C GLU A 163 15.94 21.54 8.01
N ALA A 164 16.30 20.52 8.78
CA ALA A 164 16.51 19.20 8.20
C ALA A 164 15.12 18.62 7.84
N MET A 165 14.80 18.65 6.54
CA MET A 165 13.72 17.85 5.96
C MET A 165 14.33 16.59 5.37
N VAL A 166 13.66 15.45 5.51
CA VAL A 166 14.12 14.18 4.95
C VAL A 166 13.09 13.61 3.99
N ASP A 167 13.60 13.05 2.91
CA ASP A 167 12.84 12.22 1.98
C ASP A 167 13.10 10.75 2.34
N MET A 168 12.15 9.88 2.01
CA MET A 168 12.35 8.44 2.06
C MET A 168 12.57 7.94 0.63
N ILE A 169 13.48 6.97 0.43
CA ILE A 169 13.79 6.42 -0.89
C ILE A 169 13.51 4.93 -0.88
N LEU A 170 12.60 4.50 -1.76
CA LEU A 170 12.37 3.09 -2.06
C LEU A 170 13.38 2.60 -3.11
N SER A 171 13.97 1.43 -2.85
CA SER A 171 14.80 0.70 -3.80
C SER A 171 14.47 -0.79 -3.79
N PHE A 172 14.67 -1.46 -4.92
CA PHE A 172 14.55 -2.91 -5.03
C PHE A 172 15.95 -3.53 -5.11
N VAL A 173 16.25 -4.42 -4.17
CA VAL A 173 17.51 -5.18 -4.11
C VAL A 173 17.43 -6.41 -5.01
N SER A 174 16.26 -7.05 -5.03
CA SER A 174 15.97 -8.21 -5.86
C SER A 174 14.50 -8.20 -6.30
N GLY A 175 14.17 -9.00 -7.31
CA GLY A 175 12.86 -8.98 -7.95
C GLY A 175 12.77 -7.94 -9.07
N SER A 176 11.71 -8.04 -9.87
CA SER A 176 11.50 -7.19 -11.04
C SER A 176 10.20 -6.43 -10.88
N TYR A 177 10.31 -5.17 -10.44
CA TYR A 177 9.20 -4.26 -10.20
C TYR A 177 9.40 -2.96 -10.97
N THR A 178 8.31 -2.42 -11.51
CA THR A 178 8.27 -1.07 -12.08
C THR A 178 7.68 -0.12 -11.05
N ILE A 179 8.45 0.88 -10.63
CA ILE A 179 7.98 1.98 -9.75
C ILE A 179 7.16 2.96 -10.59
N TYR A 180 5.99 3.35 -10.09
CA TYR A 180 5.15 4.37 -10.69
C TYR A 180 5.54 5.74 -10.13
N TYR A 181 5.60 6.74 -11.01
CA TYR A 181 6.02 8.11 -10.72
C TYR A 181 7.47 8.25 -10.25
N SER A 182 7.76 8.03 -8.95
CA SER A 182 9.05 8.33 -8.33
C SER A 182 9.37 7.34 -7.21
N PRO A 183 10.65 6.97 -7.01
CA PRO A 183 11.09 6.20 -5.85
C PRO A 183 11.12 7.03 -4.56
N ILE A 184 10.95 8.36 -4.65
CA ILE A 184 10.94 9.25 -3.48
C ILE A 184 9.57 9.19 -2.83
N LEU A 185 9.52 8.76 -1.58
CA LEU A 185 8.32 8.67 -0.77
C LEU A 185 8.25 9.87 0.18
N ARG A 186 7.12 10.56 0.15
CA ARG A 186 6.83 11.76 0.93
C ARG A 186 5.56 11.60 1.76
N ARG A 187 5.34 12.56 2.64
CA ARG A 187 4.10 12.67 3.40
C ARG A 187 2.91 12.69 2.44
N PHE A 188 1.72 12.32 2.91
CA PHE A 188 0.52 12.31 2.07
C PHE A 188 0.20 13.66 1.38
N THR A 189 0.76 14.77 1.88
CA THR A 189 0.65 16.12 1.30
C THR A 189 1.64 16.40 0.14
N GLY A 190 2.58 15.50 -0.14
CA GLY A 190 3.68 15.70 -1.08
C GLY A 190 4.88 16.46 -0.53
N ASP A 191 4.86 16.80 0.76
CA ASP A 191 5.96 17.50 1.42
C ASP A 191 6.92 16.48 2.08
N ALA A 192 8.20 16.86 2.18
CA ALA A 192 9.20 16.06 2.88
C ALA A 192 8.88 15.96 4.39
N PHE A 193 9.53 15.02 5.07
CA PHE A 193 9.34 14.79 6.50
C PHE A 193 10.15 15.80 7.33
N GLU A 194 9.48 16.47 8.27
CA GLU A 194 10.10 17.41 9.21
C GLU A 194 10.80 16.64 10.33
N THR A 195 12.04 17.01 10.63
CA THR A 195 12.86 16.33 11.64
C THR A 195 13.01 17.14 12.93
N ASN A 196 12.47 18.36 12.98
CA ASN A 196 12.49 19.20 14.17
C ASN A 196 11.15 19.14 14.94
N PRO A 197 11.10 18.47 16.11
CA PRO A 197 9.89 18.38 16.91
C PRO A 197 9.28 19.74 17.27
N ALA A 198 10.10 20.80 17.41
CA ALA A 198 9.61 22.13 17.77
C ALA A 198 8.74 22.78 16.69
N LYS A 199 8.91 22.40 15.41
CA LYS A 199 8.10 22.91 14.29
C LYS A 199 6.76 22.19 14.15
N ILE A 200 6.64 21.01 14.75
CA ILE A 200 5.50 20.11 14.61
C ILE A 200 4.48 20.33 15.74
N ARG A 201 4.94 20.47 16.99
CA ARG A 201 4.12 20.37 18.22
C ARG A 201 2.89 21.29 18.33
N ASP A 202 2.85 22.39 17.58
CA ASP A 202 1.74 23.36 17.60
C ASP A 202 1.23 23.72 16.19
N ASN A 203 1.50 22.86 15.21
CA ASN A 203 1.22 23.16 13.82
C ASN A 203 0.27 22.14 13.20
N SER A 204 -0.95 22.58 12.88
CA SER A 204 -2.00 21.78 12.23
C SER A 204 -1.62 21.28 10.83
N SER A 205 -0.48 21.72 10.28
CA SER A 205 0.07 21.26 9.00
C SER A 205 0.72 19.88 9.09
N PHE A 206 0.85 19.31 10.30
CA PHE A 206 1.44 17.99 10.57
C PHE A 206 0.45 17.02 11.23
N PRO A 207 -0.72 16.74 10.62
CA PRO A 207 -1.72 15.85 11.20
C PRO A 207 -1.26 14.38 11.28
N ASP A 208 -0.23 14.02 10.52
CA ASP A 208 0.40 12.70 10.45
C ASP A 208 1.49 12.48 11.52
N TYR A 209 1.73 13.47 12.39
CA TYR A 209 2.69 13.39 13.49
C TYR A 209 1.96 13.23 14.83
N HIS A 210 2.05 12.04 15.40
CA HIS A 210 1.49 11.71 16.71
C HIS A 210 2.60 11.77 17.77
N ILE A 211 3.05 13.00 18.10
CA ILE A 211 4.16 13.23 19.03
C ILE A 211 3.70 13.96 20.29
N GLY A 212 4.23 13.55 21.43
CA GLY A 212 4.02 14.18 22.72
C GLY A 212 4.78 15.51 22.87
N ILE A 213 4.27 16.35 23.77
CA ILE A 213 4.77 17.72 24.01
C ILE A 213 6.22 17.80 24.53
N TYR A 214 6.80 16.69 25.01
CA TYR A 214 8.15 16.64 25.59
C TYR A 214 9.13 15.76 24.82
N GLN A 215 8.68 15.02 23.78
CA GLN A 215 9.50 13.97 23.19
C GLN A 215 10.46 14.49 22.14
N LEU A 216 11.75 14.25 22.37
CA LEU A 216 12.79 14.64 21.43
C LEU A 216 12.80 13.69 20.25
N ASP A 217 12.62 12.38 20.48
CA ASP A 217 12.68 11.34 19.45
C ASP A 217 11.41 11.24 18.60
N MET A 218 11.60 11.07 17.28
CA MET A 218 10.51 10.83 16.33
C MET A 218 10.89 9.69 15.38
N PHE A 219 9.93 8.82 15.13
CA PHE A 219 10.09 7.61 14.34
C PHE A 219 9.02 7.56 13.26
N ILE A 220 9.42 7.31 12.03
CA ILE A 220 8.49 6.93 10.96
C ILE A 220 8.35 5.41 10.98
N HIS A 221 7.15 4.91 11.23
CA HIS A 221 6.81 3.49 11.19
C HIS A 221 6.30 3.16 9.81
N ILE A 222 6.89 2.15 9.17
CA ILE A 222 6.57 1.80 7.79
C ILE A 222 5.82 0.48 7.75
N TYR A 223 4.76 0.45 6.95
CA TYR A 223 3.93 -0.73 6.74
C TYR A 223 3.78 -1.00 5.25
N ALA A 224 3.54 -2.24 4.89
CA ALA A 224 3.35 -2.64 3.51
C ALA A 224 2.21 -3.64 3.36
N ALA A 225 1.55 -3.56 2.21
CA ALA A 225 0.67 -4.61 1.72
C ALA A 225 0.82 -4.67 0.19
N VAL A 226 0.78 -5.89 -0.34
CA VAL A 226 0.66 -6.15 -1.77
C VAL A 226 -0.81 -6.35 -2.13
N ASN A 227 -1.22 -5.65 -3.19
CA ASN A 227 -2.52 -5.75 -3.82
C ASN A 227 -2.42 -6.49 -5.15
N VAL A 228 -3.47 -7.20 -5.52
CA VAL A 228 -3.71 -7.58 -6.91
C VAL A 228 -5.10 -7.11 -7.30
N SER A 229 -5.21 -6.31 -8.35
CA SER A 229 -6.50 -5.83 -8.87
C SER A 229 -6.61 -6.12 -10.37
N GLU A 230 -7.52 -7.01 -10.75
CA GLU A 230 -7.77 -7.39 -12.14
C GLU A 230 -9.20 -7.02 -12.57
N GLY A 231 -9.35 -6.48 -13.77
CA GLY A 231 -10.66 -6.18 -14.35
C GLY A 231 -11.43 -5.05 -13.65
N ASN A 232 -12.71 -4.89 -14.02
CA ASN A 232 -13.49 -3.71 -13.64
C ASN A 232 -14.28 -3.85 -12.34
N PHE A 233 -14.52 -5.07 -11.82
CA PHE A 233 -15.39 -5.26 -10.66
C PHE A 233 -15.04 -6.53 -9.86
N TYR A 234 -14.51 -6.33 -8.65
CA TYR A 234 -14.41 -7.29 -7.52
C TYR A 234 -13.26 -8.29 -7.45
N ASN A 235 -12.35 -8.32 -8.43
CA ASN A 235 -11.16 -9.17 -8.37
C ASN A 235 -9.99 -8.43 -7.73
N THR A 236 -10.17 -8.07 -6.46
CA THR A 236 -9.16 -7.42 -5.65
C THR A 236 -8.73 -8.37 -4.55
N TYR A 237 -7.43 -8.62 -4.45
CA TYR A 237 -6.79 -9.36 -3.36
C TYR A 237 -5.83 -8.43 -2.63
N TRP A 238 -5.75 -8.58 -1.30
CA TRP A 238 -4.73 -7.94 -0.47
C TRP A 238 -4.09 -9.00 0.41
N THR A 239 -2.77 -8.97 0.47
CA THR A 239 -2.00 -9.56 1.57
C THR A 239 -2.37 -8.92 2.90
N GLU A 240 -2.02 -9.59 3.99
CA GLU A 240 -2.10 -8.97 5.32
C GLU A 240 -1.18 -7.75 5.38
N LEU A 241 -1.56 -6.75 6.19
CA LEU A 241 -0.68 -5.60 6.44
C LEU A 241 0.52 -6.04 7.29
N ALA A 242 1.73 -5.90 6.73
CA ALA A 242 2.98 -6.16 7.42
C ALA A 242 3.59 -4.86 7.97
N TYR A 243 4.17 -4.95 9.17
CA TYR A 243 5.01 -3.89 9.74
C TYR A 243 6.46 -4.15 9.32
N LEU A 244 7.09 -3.18 8.65
CA LEU A 244 8.45 -3.34 8.12
C LEU A 244 9.55 -2.87 9.10
N GLY A 245 9.16 -2.14 10.15
CA GLY A 245 10.09 -1.49 11.07
C GLY A 245 9.88 0.02 11.13
N HIS A 246 10.82 0.70 11.76
CA HIS A 246 10.82 2.16 11.87
C HIS A 246 12.17 2.75 11.50
N ILE A 247 12.17 4.04 11.13
CA ILE A 247 13.38 4.84 10.88
C ILE A 247 13.33 6.05 11.81
N LYS A 248 14.45 6.34 12.50
CA LYS A 248 14.56 7.54 13.33
C LYS A 248 14.64 8.78 12.43
N LEU A 249 13.71 9.72 12.59
CA LEU A 249 13.65 10.92 11.74
C LEU A 249 14.66 11.98 12.16
N ASN A 250 14.85 12.16 13.46
CA ASN A 250 15.70 13.24 13.97
C ASN A 250 17.15 12.96 13.65
N VAL A 251 17.89 14.04 13.39
CA VAL A 251 19.34 14.00 13.26
C VAL A 251 19.93 14.43 14.59
N ASP A 252 20.78 13.59 15.19
CA ASP A 252 21.55 14.00 16.36
C ASP A 252 22.44 15.18 15.96
N LYS A 253 22.26 16.32 16.62
CA LYS A 253 23.21 17.43 16.50
C LYS A 253 24.50 17.01 17.19
N THR A 254 25.46 16.47 16.44
CA THR A 254 26.84 16.26 16.91
C THR A 254 27.56 17.59 17.08
#